data_AF-A0A816UXD5-F1
#
_entry.id   AF-A0A816UXD5-F1
#
_cell.length_a   1.000
_cell.length_b   1.000
_cell.length_c   1.000
_cell.angle_alpha   90.00
_cell.angle_beta   90.00
_cell.angle_gamma   90.00
#
_symmetry.space_group_name_H-M   'P 1'
#
loop_
_entity.id
_entity.type
_entity.pdbx_description
1 polymer ?
#
loop_
_entity_poly.entity_id
_entity_poly.type
_entity_poly.pdbx_seq_one_letter_code
_entity_poly.pdbx_strand_id
1 'polypeptide(L)'
;MTASVCSTTTCIGKETPYHSSMVTALYTFDGYPNDWTGSGTGILFGSGIPGYANPPYVGLEAISLSSVSSQYVQISNVNLAQQSCTIEVWLYITTGSLTSDYGIFGQCDSNNKCICISLRNGRFIVSFDSMNTNTTLAGSSIMLVNTWIHLAVVYDATLYQQQIYVNGIIDIVSNGIVAPYQGSITGVVTTIGRTISSAYGTTYFNGRIDHFTISAGAARSACQIYNDATLTAYYPFETTNTFYDYSVNLYNGMAYGTNTISPGAFGYALNFSSTTSYFQAQCFTMTKGSNSSYSFSIWVNPSISGGGGSVIHLSTSQNGNGNCYDPLVFTVTGELVAQTMQSGPSVYSLLGPVLPINTWTHVAIVISPANGMRLYVNGQLSALTSGAGGVNIFAYTNPAYITLANESPLGPSGSVGCKNGSIPIVPGAFAGALDEFRLYNRELTSQEVCVLANL
;
A
#
# COMPACT_ATOMS: atom_id res chain seq x y z
N MET A 1 9.52 -10.33 35.20
CA MET A 1 9.56 -10.22 33.73
C MET A 1 9.41 -8.75 33.40
N THR A 2 10.49 -8.10 32.98
CA THR A 2 10.41 -6.74 32.45
C THR A 2 9.82 -6.86 31.05
N ALA A 3 8.56 -6.46 30.87
CA ALA A 3 8.00 -6.27 29.54
C ALA A 3 8.97 -5.37 28.76
N SER A 4 9.49 -5.83 27.62
CA SER A 4 10.28 -4.97 26.75
C SER A 4 9.37 -3.84 26.32
N VAL A 5 9.59 -2.64 26.84
CA VAL A 5 8.76 -1.49 26.49
C VAL A 5 9.12 -1.12 25.05
N CYS A 6 8.33 -1.61 24.10
CA CYS A 6 8.42 -1.16 22.72
C CYS A 6 8.12 0.36 22.73
N SER A 7 8.98 1.18 22.14
CA SER A 7 8.71 2.62 21.96
C SER A 7 7.43 2.82 21.12
N THR A 8 6.58 3.76 21.54
CA THR A 8 5.26 4.04 20.95
C THR A 8 5.28 5.08 19.82
N THR A 9 6.46 5.59 19.45
CA THR A 9 6.67 6.56 18.36
C THR A 9 6.77 5.90 16.99
N THR A 10 5.89 4.94 16.69
CA THR A 10 5.76 4.39 15.33
C THR A 10 4.35 4.64 14.78
N CYS A 11 4.22 4.55 13.46
CA CYS A 11 2.95 4.69 12.73
C CYS A 11 2.21 3.36 12.55
N ILE A 12 2.85 2.28 12.98
CA ILE A 12 2.30 0.92 12.97
C ILE A 12 1.28 0.74 14.10
N GLY A 13 0.26 -0.09 13.86
CA GLY A 13 -0.75 -0.43 14.86
C GLY A 13 -1.83 0.62 15.05
N LYS A 14 -1.76 1.70 14.26
CA LYS A 14 -2.71 2.82 14.27
C LYS A 14 -3.53 2.86 12.98
N GLU A 15 -3.52 1.77 12.23
CA GLU A 15 -4.27 1.65 10.99
C GLU A 15 -5.77 1.63 11.30
N THR A 16 -6.51 2.64 10.82
CA THR A 16 -7.97 2.66 10.83
C THR A 16 -8.48 2.19 9.47
N PRO A 17 -9.66 1.54 9.37
CA PRO A 17 -10.23 1.19 8.08
C PRO A 17 -10.28 2.42 7.16
N TYR A 18 -9.63 2.33 6.00
CA TYR A 18 -9.55 3.44 5.06
C TYR A 18 -10.93 3.98 4.64
N HIS A 19 -11.96 3.12 4.66
CA HIS A 19 -13.35 3.48 4.41
C HIS A 19 -14.03 4.32 5.51
N SER A 20 -13.37 4.66 6.61
CA SER A 20 -13.93 5.56 7.61
C SER A 20 -13.79 7.04 7.18
N SER A 21 -14.89 7.66 6.73
CA SER A 21 -15.26 9.10 6.70
C SER A 21 -14.24 10.20 6.30
N MET A 22 -12.98 9.91 5.97
CA MET A 22 -11.94 10.92 5.75
C MET A 22 -11.62 11.19 4.28
N VAL A 23 -12.05 10.34 3.35
CA VAL A 23 -11.78 10.50 1.92
C VAL A 23 -13.02 11.07 1.24
N THR A 24 -12.89 12.24 0.66
CA THR A 24 -13.96 12.93 -0.07
C THR A 24 -14.09 12.37 -1.48
N ALA A 25 -12.98 12.11 -2.17
CA ALA A 25 -12.95 11.51 -3.50
C ALA A 25 -11.78 10.54 -3.66
N LEU A 26 -11.99 9.43 -4.37
CA LEU A 26 -11.03 8.39 -4.71
C LEU A 26 -11.19 7.98 -6.18
N TYR A 27 -10.16 8.22 -6.98
CA TYR A 27 -10.08 7.78 -8.37
C TYR A 27 -9.01 6.70 -8.49
N THR A 28 -9.43 5.44 -8.61
CA THR A 28 -8.49 4.30 -8.73
C THR A 28 -7.88 4.17 -10.11
N PHE A 29 -8.55 4.70 -11.15
CA PHE A 29 -8.10 4.63 -12.54
C PHE A 29 -7.92 3.22 -13.13
N ASP A 30 -8.62 2.22 -12.57
CA ASP A 30 -8.65 0.84 -13.06
C ASP A 30 -9.51 0.66 -14.34
N GLY A 31 -9.13 1.33 -15.42
CA GLY A 31 -9.81 1.26 -16.72
C GLY A 31 -10.99 2.23 -16.89
N TYR A 32 -11.32 3.02 -15.86
CA TYR A 32 -12.36 4.05 -15.91
C TYR A 32 -12.08 5.23 -14.95
N PRO A 33 -12.61 6.44 -15.21
CA PRO A 33 -12.29 7.65 -14.44
C PRO A 33 -13.33 7.96 -13.35
N ASN A 34 -14.02 6.96 -12.80
CA ASN A 34 -15.07 7.18 -11.81
C ASN A 34 -14.50 7.37 -10.41
N ASP A 35 -15.13 8.26 -9.65
CA ASP A 35 -14.92 8.35 -8.21
C ASP A 35 -15.63 7.19 -7.48
N TRP A 36 -14.88 6.45 -6.67
CA TRP A 36 -15.38 5.35 -5.86
C TRP A 36 -16.14 5.80 -4.61
N THR A 37 -15.98 7.06 -4.16
CA THR A 37 -16.76 7.59 -3.02
C THR A 37 -18.13 8.13 -3.44
N GLY A 38 -18.38 8.25 -4.75
CA GLY A 38 -19.65 8.70 -5.31
C GLY A 38 -19.72 10.19 -5.66
N SER A 39 -18.62 10.96 -5.68
CA SER A 39 -18.65 12.38 -6.08
C SER A 39 -18.86 12.61 -7.58
N GLY A 40 -18.84 11.56 -8.41
CA GLY A 40 -19.18 11.59 -9.83
C GLY A 40 -18.12 10.99 -10.75
N THR A 41 -18.39 11.01 -12.05
CA THR A 41 -17.50 10.49 -13.09
C THR A 41 -16.56 11.58 -13.58
N GLY A 42 -15.25 11.30 -13.60
CA GLY A 42 -14.27 12.15 -14.25
C GLY A 42 -14.45 12.16 -15.77
N ILE A 43 -14.23 13.32 -16.39
CA ILE A 43 -14.34 13.50 -17.85
C ILE A 43 -12.93 13.63 -18.41
N LEU A 44 -12.62 12.84 -19.42
CA LEU A 44 -11.31 12.80 -20.06
C LEU A 44 -11.19 13.89 -21.14
N PHE A 45 -10.06 14.61 -21.16
CA PHE A 45 -9.77 15.69 -22.12
C PHE A 45 -8.40 15.51 -22.78
N GLY A 46 -8.21 16.19 -23.92
CA GLY A 46 -6.96 16.23 -24.69
C GLY A 46 -7.14 15.92 -26.17
N SER A 47 -6.06 16.06 -26.94
CA SER A 47 -5.99 15.57 -28.33
C SER A 47 -5.74 14.07 -28.32
N GLY A 48 -6.79 13.30 -28.58
CA GLY A 48 -6.84 11.87 -28.27
C GLY A 48 -7.23 11.63 -26.82
N ILE A 49 -8.14 10.69 -26.59
CA ILE A 49 -8.64 10.39 -25.24
C ILE A 49 -7.52 9.68 -24.44
N PRO A 50 -7.22 10.10 -23.19
CA PRO A 50 -6.38 9.38 -22.25
C PRO A 50 -6.64 7.87 -22.26
N GLY A 51 -5.57 7.08 -22.35
CA GLY A 51 -5.64 5.62 -22.27
C GLY A 51 -5.27 5.10 -20.88
N TYR A 52 -5.44 3.80 -20.68
CA TYR A 52 -5.01 3.08 -19.47
C TYR A 52 -3.80 2.19 -19.80
N ALA A 53 -2.89 2.03 -18.84
CA ALA A 53 -1.61 1.38 -19.06
C ALA A 53 -1.16 0.51 -17.89
N ASN A 54 -0.43 -0.55 -18.26
CA ASN A 54 0.20 -1.50 -17.35
C ASN A 54 1.73 -1.31 -17.24
N PRO A 55 2.34 -1.62 -16.08
CA PRO A 55 1.68 -1.99 -14.83
C PRO A 55 1.12 -0.75 -14.10
N PRO A 56 0.02 -0.89 -13.35
CA PRO A 56 -0.45 0.09 -12.37
C PRO A 56 0.44 0.12 -11.13
N TYR A 57 0.14 1.00 -10.18
CA TYR A 57 0.57 0.88 -8.80
C TYR A 57 -0.38 -0.02 -7.99
N VAL A 58 -1.70 0.20 -8.11
CA VAL A 58 -2.77 -0.55 -7.45
C VAL A 58 -3.78 -1.04 -8.48
N GLY A 59 -4.32 -2.23 -8.27
CA GLY A 59 -5.39 -2.75 -9.12
C GLY A 59 -4.90 -3.25 -10.49
N LEU A 60 -5.62 -2.88 -11.54
CA LEU A 60 -5.51 -3.46 -12.88
C LEU A 60 -4.76 -2.57 -13.87
N GLU A 61 -5.02 -1.27 -13.88
CA GLU A 61 -4.41 -0.33 -14.83
C GLU A 61 -4.31 1.07 -14.21
N ALA A 62 -3.39 1.88 -14.73
CA ALA A 62 -3.27 3.29 -14.35
C ALA A 62 -3.60 4.19 -15.55
N ILE A 63 -4.16 5.38 -15.31
CA ILE A 63 -4.42 6.32 -16.41
C ILE A 63 -3.10 6.90 -16.93
N SER A 64 -2.90 6.86 -18.25
CA SER A 64 -1.73 7.40 -18.92
C SER A 64 -2.06 8.74 -19.57
N LEU A 65 -1.34 9.79 -19.19
CA LEU A 65 -1.51 11.16 -19.68
C LEU A 65 -0.27 11.62 -20.45
N SER A 66 -0.53 12.24 -21.60
CA SER A 66 0.47 12.84 -22.48
C SER A 66 0.40 14.37 -22.42
N SER A 67 1.50 14.99 -22.00
CA SER A 67 1.61 16.45 -21.93
C SER A 67 1.55 17.12 -23.31
N VAL A 68 2.15 16.50 -24.33
CA VAL A 68 2.13 17.00 -25.73
C VAL A 68 0.74 16.90 -26.36
N SER A 69 -0.11 16.03 -25.83
CA SER A 69 -1.50 15.90 -26.22
C SER A 69 -2.46 16.74 -25.37
N SER A 70 -1.94 17.49 -24.39
CA SER A 70 -2.73 18.27 -23.44
C SER A 70 -3.79 17.44 -22.69
N GLN A 71 -3.42 16.22 -22.31
CA GLN A 71 -4.34 15.25 -21.70
C GLN A 71 -4.50 15.47 -20.19
N TYR A 72 -5.74 15.37 -19.71
CA TYR A 72 -6.08 15.47 -18.29
C TYR A 72 -7.46 14.88 -17.99
N VAL A 73 -7.79 14.74 -16.71
CA VAL A 73 -9.13 14.38 -16.24
C VAL A 73 -9.73 15.59 -15.54
N GLN A 74 -10.94 15.99 -15.93
CA GLN A 74 -11.73 16.95 -15.17
C GLN A 74 -12.64 16.19 -14.21
N ILE A 75 -12.64 16.57 -12.94
CA ILE A 75 -13.41 15.91 -11.90
C ILE A 75 -14.45 16.85 -11.29
N SER A 76 -15.38 16.29 -10.53
CA SER A 76 -16.31 17.07 -9.71
C SER A 76 -15.57 18.00 -8.77
N ASN A 77 -16.12 19.19 -8.58
CA ASN A 77 -15.50 20.18 -7.71
C ASN A 77 -15.61 19.77 -6.25
N VAL A 78 -14.48 19.78 -5.56
CA VAL A 78 -14.39 19.57 -4.11
C VAL A 78 -14.12 20.91 -3.45
N ASN A 79 -14.89 21.27 -2.42
CA ASN A 79 -14.60 22.49 -1.67
C ASN A 79 -13.31 22.32 -0.88
N LEU A 80 -12.23 23.00 -1.27
CA LEU A 80 -10.95 23.02 -0.55
C LEU A 80 -10.68 24.37 0.13
N ALA A 81 -11.61 25.31 0.01
CA ALA A 81 -11.39 26.68 0.45
C ALA A 81 -11.49 26.81 1.97
N GLN A 82 -10.58 27.60 2.55
CA GLN A 82 -10.62 28.00 3.97
C GLN A 82 -10.66 26.83 4.97
N GLN A 83 -10.13 25.67 4.61
CA GLN A 83 -10.09 24.50 5.48
C GLN A 83 -8.83 23.67 5.25
N SER A 84 -8.58 22.72 6.16
CA SER A 84 -7.55 21.72 5.97
C SER A 84 -7.88 20.84 4.77
N CYS A 85 -6.86 20.37 4.07
CA CYS A 85 -7.04 19.37 3.03
C CYS A 85 -5.81 18.51 2.86
N THR A 86 -6.04 17.31 2.33
CA THR A 86 -4.97 16.42 1.89
C THR A 86 -5.29 15.91 0.49
N ILE A 87 -4.29 15.92 -0.39
CA ILE A 87 -4.37 15.34 -1.73
C ILE A 87 -3.23 14.32 -1.84
N GLU A 88 -3.54 13.08 -2.17
CA GLU A 88 -2.56 12.00 -2.32
C GLU A 88 -2.69 11.35 -3.69
N VAL A 89 -1.57 10.87 -4.23
CA VAL A 89 -1.53 10.32 -5.58
C VAL A 89 -0.30 9.43 -5.78
N TRP A 90 -0.47 8.35 -6.53
CA TRP A 90 0.65 7.60 -7.11
C TRP A 90 0.96 8.11 -8.52
N LEU A 91 2.23 8.42 -8.76
CA LEU A 91 2.71 8.99 -10.02
C LEU A 91 3.82 8.12 -10.61
N TYR A 92 3.73 7.82 -11.90
CA TYR A 92 4.81 7.21 -12.68
C TYR A 92 5.24 8.18 -13.78
N ILE A 93 6.31 8.92 -13.54
CA ILE A 93 6.76 10.00 -14.43
C ILE A 93 7.55 9.39 -15.60
N THR A 94 7.14 9.64 -16.84
CA THR A 94 7.78 9.07 -18.06
C THR A 94 8.49 10.09 -18.93
N THR A 95 8.58 11.34 -18.48
CA THR A 95 9.28 12.37 -19.28
C THR A 95 10.78 12.08 -19.40
N GLY A 96 11.34 12.40 -20.57
CA GLY A 96 12.78 12.35 -20.81
C GLY A 96 13.56 13.49 -20.17
N SER A 97 12.89 14.54 -19.66
CA SER A 97 13.53 15.65 -18.94
C SER A 97 12.64 16.25 -17.84
N LEU A 98 13.24 16.45 -16.68
CA LEU A 98 12.62 17.10 -15.51
C LEU A 98 12.79 18.63 -15.49
N THR A 99 13.30 19.22 -16.57
CA THR A 99 13.50 20.68 -16.71
C THR A 99 12.24 21.44 -17.10
N SER A 100 11.20 20.75 -17.56
CA SER A 100 9.89 21.33 -17.87
C SER A 100 8.95 21.23 -16.66
N ASP A 101 7.89 22.03 -16.68
CA ASP A 101 6.85 22.05 -15.66
C ASP A 101 5.70 21.11 -16.06
N TYR A 102 5.27 20.26 -15.13
CA TYR A 102 4.19 19.28 -15.35
C TYR A 102 3.12 19.42 -14.28
N GLY A 103 1.87 19.67 -14.70
CA GLY A 103 0.75 19.88 -13.78
C GLY A 103 0.14 18.56 -13.32
N ILE A 104 0.01 18.35 -12.01
CA ILE A 104 -0.50 17.10 -11.41
C ILE A 104 -1.94 17.27 -10.93
N PHE A 105 -2.24 18.37 -10.24
CA PHE A 105 -3.58 18.69 -9.78
C PHE A 105 -3.80 20.19 -9.80
N GLY A 106 -4.95 20.61 -10.30
CA GLY A 106 -5.33 22.03 -10.34
C GLY A 106 -6.78 22.21 -9.98
N GLN A 107 -7.07 23.18 -9.13
CA GLN A 107 -8.42 23.69 -8.94
C GLN A 107 -8.37 25.21 -8.96
N CYS A 108 -9.10 25.83 -9.87
CA CYS A 108 -9.14 27.28 -10.05
C CYS A 108 -10.57 27.78 -10.11
N ASP A 109 -10.85 28.89 -9.42
CA ASP A 109 -12.09 29.62 -9.58
C ASP A 109 -12.04 30.62 -10.74
N SER A 110 -13.18 31.26 -11.04
CA SER A 110 -13.31 32.25 -12.13
C SER A 110 -12.47 33.52 -11.94
N ASN A 111 -11.90 33.75 -10.76
CA ASN A 111 -11.02 34.87 -10.46
C ASN A 111 -9.53 34.47 -10.44
N ASN A 112 -9.19 33.29 -10.98
CA ASN A 112 -7.84 32.72 -10.99
C ASN A 112 -7.24 32.55 -9.59
N LYS A 113 -8.08 32.30 -8.57
CA LYS A 113 -7.59 31.76 -7.30
C LYS A 113 -7.44 30.26 -7.49
N CYS A 114 -6.22 29.78 -7.43
CA CYS A 114 -5.88 28.40 -7.75
C CYS A 114 -5.15 27.71 -6.60
N ILE A 115 -5.44 26.44 -6.42
CA ILE A 115 -4.55 25.48 -5.76
C ILE A 115 -3.95 24.60 -6.83
N CYS A 116 -2.62 24.56 -6.88
CA CYS A 116 -1.86 23.85 -7.91
C CYS A 116 -0.84 22.93 -7.26
N ILE A 117 -0.76 21.69 -7.76
CA ILE A 117 0.31 20.75 -7.46
C ILE A 117 1.02 20.46 -8.79
N SER A 118 2.32 20.74 -8.87
CA SER A 118 3.11 20.58 -10.09
C SER A 118 4.47 19.95 -9.81
N LEU A 119 5.10 19.40 -10.84
CA LEU A 119 6.49 19.00 -10.85
C LEU A 119 7.29 20.03 -11.64
N ARG A 120 8.32 20.61 -11.04
CA ARG A 120 9.16 21.66 -11.64
C ARG A 120 10.61 21.50 -11.24
N ASN A 121 11.51 21.49 -12.22
CA ASN A 121 12.94 21.21 -12.00
C ASN A 121 13.16 19.93 -11.17
N GLY A 122 12.36 18.91 -11.45
CA GLY A 122 12.37 17.61 -10.75
C GLY A 122 11.83 17.61 -9.32
N ARG A 123 11.27 18.71 -8.83
CA ARG A 123 10.73 18.83 -7.46
C ARG A 123 9.22 19.02 -7.49
N PHE A 124 8.51 18.39 -6.56
CA PHE A 124 7.09 18.71 -6.37
C PHE A 124 6.92 20.08 -5.75
N ILE A 125 5.87 20.77 -6.17
CA ILE A 125 5.53 22.11 -5.73
C ILE A 125 4.03 22.15 -5.45
N VAL A 126 3.64 22.75 -4.32
CA VAL A 126 2.26 23.18 -4.07
C VAL A 126 2.21 24.70 -4.04
N SER A 127 1.22 25.28 -4.70
CA SER A 127 1.01 26.73 -4.76
C SER A 127 -0.45 27.07 -4.49
N PHE A 128 -0.68 28.03 -3.60
CA PHE A 128 -1.95 28.75 -3.53
C PHE A 128 -1.75 30.08 -4.24
N ASP A 129 -2.19 30.12 -5.49
CA ASP A 129 -2.10 31.28 -6.35
C ASP A 129 -3.36 32.12 -6.18
N SER A 130 -3.20 33.42 -5.97
CA SER A 130 -4.28 34.40 -6.07
C SER A 130 -3.79 35.62 -6.86
N MET A 131 -4.72 36.48 -7.29
CA MET A 131 -4.41 37.71 -8.04
C MET A 131 -3.34 38.60 -7.38
N ASN A 132 -3.16 38.53 -6.05
CA ASN A 132 -2.28 39.43 -5.29
C ASN A 132 -1.28 38.72 -4.36
N THR A 133 -1.34 37.39 -4.23
CA THR A 133 -0.43 36.61 -3.37
C THR A 133 -0.15 35.26 -4.02
N ASN A 134 1.11 34.83 -3.98
CA ASN A 134 1.52 33.49 -4.34
C ASN A 134 2.25 32.90 -3.15
N THR A 135 1.65 31.90 -2.50
CA THR A 135 2.33 31.10 -1.47
C THR A 135 2.66 29.75 -2.08
N THR A 136 3.93 29.60 -2.46
CA THR A 136 4.49 28.39 -3.04
C THR A 136 5.42 27.70 -2.06
N LEU A 137 5.22 26.39 -1.89
CA LEU A 137 6.14 25.50 -1.20
C LEU A 137 6.75 24.53 -2.23
N ALA A 138 8.08 24.51 -2.31
CA ALA A 138 8.83 23.62 -3.19
C ALA A 138 9.53 22.53 -2.37
N GLY A 139 9.42 21.29 -2.85
CA GLY A 139 10.04 20.11 -2.25
C GLY A 139 11.57 20.12 -2.25
N SER A 140 12.14 19.33 -1.35
CA SER A 140 13.58 19.14 -1.15
C SER A 140 14.16 18.00 -1.99
N SER A 141 13.33 17.04 -2.38
CA SER A 141 13.75 15.85 -3.12
C SER A 141 13.63 16.03 -4.63
N ILE A 142 14.60 15.49 -5.38
CA ILE A 142 14.53 15.39 -6.85
C ILE A 142 13.95 14.02 -7.20
N MET A 143 12.90 14.00 -8.01
CA MET A 143 12.18 12.79 -8.36
C MET A 143 12.94 11.96 -9.40
N LEU A 144 12.81 10.64 -9.30
CA LEU A 144 13.28 9.72 -10.32
C LEU A 144 12.16 9.48 -11.35
N VAL A 145 12.55 9.38 -12.62
CA VAL A 145 11.64 8.97 -13.70
C VAL A 145 11.56 7.44 -13.76
N ASN A 146 10.49 6.94 -14.36
CA ASN A 146 10.25 5.51 -14.58
C ASN A 146 10.16 4.67 -13.29
N THR A 147 9.75 5.29 -12.19
CA THR A 147 9.44 4.64 -10.92
C THR A 147 8.15 5.22 -10.34
N TRP A 148 7.35 4.37 -9.68
CA TRP A 148 6.19 4.84 -8.93
C TRP A 148 6.61 5.66 -7.71
N ILE A 149 5.96 6.80 -7.52
CA ILE A 149 6.19 7.73 -6.42
C ILE A 149 4.86 8.03 -5.76
N HIS A 150 4.78 7.89 -4.44
CA HIS A 150 3.67 8.44 -3.68
C HIS A 150 3.93 9.91 -3.41
N LEU A 151 2.99 10.77 -3.77
CA LEU A 151 3.00 12.18 -3.40
C LEU A 151 1.78 12.44 -2.52
N ALA A 152 2.01 13.06 -1.36
CA ALA A 152 0.93 13.67 -0.59
C ALA A 152 1.23 15.14 -0.32
N VAL A 153 0.21 15.97 -0.48
CA VAL A 153 0.23 17.40 -0.16
C VAL A 153 -0.81 17.64 0.92
N VAL A 154 -0.36 18.12 2.09
CA VAL A 154 -1.23 18.42 3.23
C VAL A 154 -1.21 19.92 3.46
N TYR A 155 -2.40 20.51 3.59
CA TYR A 155 -2.57 21.82 4.19
C TYR A 155 -3.32 21.70 5.50
N ASP A 156 -2.70 22.19 6.57
CA ASP A 156 -3.28 22.22 7.91
C ASP A 156 -3.75 23.64 8.22
N ALA A 157 -5.07 23.85 8.28
CA ALA A 157 -5.68 25.14 8.59
C ALA A 157 -5.62 25.51 10.08
N THR A 158 -5.29 24.56 10.96
CA THR A 158 -5.08 24.82 12.40
C THR A 158 -3.68 25.35 12.66
N LEU A 159 -2.70 24.82 11.94
CA LEU A 159 -1.29 25.22 12.02
C LEU A 159 -0.88 26.26 10.97
N TYR A 160 -1.72 26.49 9.96
CA TYR A 160 -1.45 27.33 8.79
C TYR A 160 -0.18 26.90 8.05
N GLN A 161 -0.07 25.62 7.74
CA GLN A 161 1.12 25.03 7.14
C GLN A 161 0.80 24.20 5.91
N GLN A 162 1.62 24.37 4.87
CA GLN A 162 1.70 23.44 3.74
C GLN A 162 2.78 22.39 4.04
N GLN A 163 2.56 21.17 3.62
CA GLN A 163 3.49 20.05 3.79
C GLN A 163 3.49 19.21 2.51
N ILE A 164 4.67 18.76 2.09
CA ILE A 164 4.83 17.82 0.98
C ILE A 164 5.48 16.56 1.55
N TYR A 165 4.90 15.42 1.23
CA TYR A 165 5.42 14.10 1.56
C TYR A 165 5.72 13.36 0.26
N VAL A 166 6.83 12.62 0.26
CA VAL A 166 7.25 11.75 -0.84
C VAL A 166 7.46 10.35 -0.29
N ASN A 167 6.83 9.35 -0.90
CA ASN A 167 6.90 7.94 -0.48
C ASN A 167 6.57 7.73 1.01
N GLY A 168 5.63 8.52 1.53
CA GLY A 168 5.16 8.45 2.91
C GLY A 168 5.99 9.25 3.91
N ILE A 169 7.11 9.84 3.50
CA ILE A 169 8.03 10.59 4.38
C ILE A 169 7.92 12.08 4.08
N ILE A 170 7.97 12.91 5.12
CA ILE A 170 7.96 14.37 4.97
C ILE A 170 9.18 14.82 4.15
N ASP A 171 8.93 15.55 3.06
CA ASP A 171 9.97 16.14 2.21
C ASP A 171 10.23 17.60 2.60
N ILE A 172 9.17 18.36 2.88
CA ILE A 172 9.27 19.75 3.35
C ILE A 172 7.98 20.22 4.04
N VAL A 173 8.13 21.16 4.98
CA VAL A 173 7.04 21.92 5.61
C VAL A 173 7.28 23.40 5.36
N SER A 174 6.22 24.17 5.09
CA SER A 174 6.33 25.61 4.89
C SER A 174 6.87 26.32 6.14
N ASN A 175 7.77 27.28 5.94
CA ASN A 175 8.23 28.15 7.01
C ASN A 175 7.20 29.25 7.28
N GLY A 176 6.74 29.37 8.52
CA GLY A 176 5.78 30.38 8.93
C GLY A 176 4.33 30.06 8.55
N ILE A 177 3.46 31.07 8.72
CA ILE A 177 2.01 30.96 8.50
C ILE A 177 1.70 31.13 7.01
N VAL A 178 1.04 30.15 6.43
CA VAL A 178 0.48 30.20 5.08
C VAL A 178 -1.04 30.35 5.19
N ALA A 179 -1.59 31.42 4.62
CA ALA A 179 -3.03 31.61 4.60
C ALA A 179 -3.73 30.49 3.79
N PRO A 180 -4.95 30.08 4.17
CA PRO A 180 -5.62 28.98 3.48
C PRO A 180 -5.98 29.37 2.05
N TYR A 181 -6.13 28.36 1.19
CA TYR A 181 -6.65 28.54 -0.17
C TYR A 181 -7.99 29.30 -0.14
N GLN A 182 -8.10 30.34 -0.99
CA GLN A 182 -9.20 31.32 -0.97
C GLN A 182 -10.16 31.21 -2.17
N GLY A 183 -10.09 30.13 -2.95
CA GLY A 183 -10.95 29.94 -4.11
C GLY A 183 -12.43 29.81 -3.75
N SER A 184 -13.31 30.17 -4.68
CA SER A 184 -14.74 29.86 -4.61
C SER A 184 -15.03 28.46 -5.18
N ILE A 185 -16.21 27.88 -4.92
CA ILE A 185 -16.71 26.68 -5.63
C ILE A 185 -17.49 27.02 -6.92
N THR A 186 -17.83 28.30 -7.13
CA THR A 186 -18.61 28.75 -8.28
C THR A 186 -17.72 28.91 -9.51
N GLY A 187 -18.11 28.28 -10.64
CA GLY A 187 -17.37 28.38 -11.90
C GLY A 187 -15.99 27.72 -11.85
N VAL A 188 -15.80 26.74 -10.96
CA VAL A 188 -14.52 26.06 -10.75
C VAL A 188 -14.30 24.96 -11.76
N VAL A 189 -13.04 24.82 -12.16
CA VAL A 189 -12.55 23.64 -12.86
C VAL A 189 -11.55 22.92 -11.96
N THR A 190 -11.84 21.67 -11.61
CA THR A 190 -10.94 20.78 -10.88
C THR A 190 -10.38 19.73 -11.84
N THR A 191 -9.06 19.58 -11.89
CA THR A 191 -8.38 18.69 -12.84
C THR A 191 -7.29 17.85 -12.19
N ILE A 192 -7.17 16.62 -12.66
CA ILE A 192 -6.05 15.71 -12.43
C ILE A 192 -5.23 15.65 -13.73
N GLY A 193 -3.92 15.81 -13.62
CA GLY A 193 -2.98 15.86 -14.74
C GLY A 193 -2.87 17.20 -15.46
N ARG A 194 -3.42 18.27 -14.88
CA ARG A 194 -3.31 19.64 -15.39
C ARG A 194 -3.31 20.65 -14.25
N THR A 195 -2.53 21.72 -14.41
CA THR A 195 -2.60 22.92 -13.55
C THR A 195 -2.72 24.18 -14.40
N ILE A 196 -3.24 25.25 -13.79
CA ILE A 196 -3.21 26.60 -14.33
C ILE A 196 -2.59 27.47 -13.24
N SER A 197 -1.36 27.92 -13.43
CA SER A 197 -0.68 28.82 -12.49
C SER A 197 -0.53 30.21 -13.10
N SER A 198 -0.69 31.24 -12.29
CA SER A 198 -0.40 32.62 -12.72
C SER A 198 1.09 32.84 -12.99
N ALA A 199 1.97 32.06 -12.35
CA ALA A 199 3.42 32.19 -12.49
C ALA A 199 3.97 31.55 -13.77
N TYR A 200 3.37 30.45 -14.24
CA TYR A 200 3.95 29.63 -15.32
C TYR A 200 2.95 29.14 -16.38
N GLY A 201 1.68 29.57 -16.31
CA GLY A 201 0.65 29.23 -17.29
C GLY A 201 0.02 27.85 -17.09
N THR A 202 -0.54 27.30 -18.17
CA THR A 202 -1.16 25.96 -18.16
C THR A 202 -0.10 24.89 -18.42
N THR A 203 -0.04 23.87 -17.57
CA THR A 203 0.87 22.72 -17.74
C THR A 203 0.11 21.40 -17.59
N TYR A 204 0.67 20.34 -18.17
CA TYR A 204 0.03 19.02 -18.26
C TYR A 204 0.99 17.94 -17.78
N PHE A 205 0.46 16.91 -17.14
CA PHE A 205 1.26 15.76 -16.69
C PHE A 205 1.76 14.93 -17.87
N ASN A 206 2.91 14.26 -17.69
CA ASN A 206 3.45 13.32 -18.65
C ASN A 206 3.89 12.03 -17.95
N GLY A 207 3.02 11.03 -17.97
CA GLY A 207 3.21 9.81 -17.20
C GLY A 207 1.92 9.10 -16.89
N ARG A 208 1.95 8.25 -15.86
CA ARG A 208 0.77 7.54 -15.36
C ARG A 208 0.38 8.04 -13.97
N ILE A 209 -0.91 8.06 -13.71
CA ILE A 209 -1.50 8.41 -12.43
C ILE A 209 -2.33 7.23 -11.95
N ASP A 210 -2.23 6.94 -10.67
CA ASP A 210 -2.98 5.86 -10.04
C ASP A 210 -3.40 6.29 -8.63
N HIS A 211 -4.51 5.72 -8.16
CA HIS A 211 -5.02 5.84 -6.81
C HIS A 211 -4.95 7.28 -6.24
N PHE A 212 -5.68 8.18 -6.89
CA PHE A 212 -5.72 9.62 -6.55
C PHE A 212 -6.81 9.89 -5.52
N THR A 213 -6.48 10.58 -4.43
CA THR A 213 -7.40 10.83 -3.32
C THR A 213 -7.45 12.32 -2.95
N ILE A 214 -8.63 12.76 -2.51
CA ILE A 214 -8.83 14.08 -1.88
C ILE A 214 -9.54 13.88 -0.54
N SER A 215 -8.96 14.41 0.52
CA SER A 215 -9.57 14.54 1.85
C SER A 215 -9.83 16.01 2.15
N ALA A 216 -11.05 16.50 1.89
CA ALA A 216 -11.45 17.85 2.21
C ALA A 216 -11.84 17.98 3.69
N GLY A 217 -11.40 19.04 4.34
CA GLY A 217 -11.63 19.27 5.77
C GLY A 217 -10.69 18.50 6.70
N ALA A 218 -9.73 17.74 6.15
CA ALA A 218 -8.82 16.92 6.93
C ALA A 218 -7.35 17.15 6.55
N ALA A 219 -6.54 17.48 7.55
CA ALA A 219 -5.08 17.40 7.46
C ALA A 219 -4.67 16.01 7.95
N ARG A 220 -4.37 15.09 7.04
CA ARG A 220 -3.95 13.73 7.41
C ARG A 220 -2.58 13.81 8.09
N SER A 221 -2.43 13.04 9.17
CA SER A 221 -1.20 12.97 9.95
C SER A 221 -0.08 12.27 9.18
N ALA A 222 1.17 12.54 9.53
CA ALA A 222 2.33 11.85 8.95
C ALA A 222 2.22 10.31 8.99
N CYS A 223 1.58 9.75 10.03
CA CYS A 223 1.38 8.31 10.12
C CYS A 223 0.32 7.76 9.17
N GLN A 224 -0.74 8.52 8.91
CA GLN A 224 -1.72 8.14 7.89
C GLN A 224 -1.05 8.13 6.52
N ILE A 225 -0.36 9.21 6.15
CA ILE A 225 0.38 9.32 4.87
C ILE A 225 1.42 8.21 4.72
N TYR A 226 2.15 7.89 5.79
CA TYR A 226 3.15 6.81 5.76
C TYR A 226 2.52 5.42 5.59
N ASN A 227 1.37 5.17 6.22
CA ASN A 227 0.64 3.93 6.06
C ASN A 227 0.04 3.83 4.65
N ASP A 228 -0.54 4.91 4.12
CA ASP A 228 -1.08 4.95 2.75
C ASP A 228 0.02 4.65 1.71
N ALA A 229 1.26 5.10 1.97
CA ALA A 229 2.40 4.85 1.09
C ALA A 229 3.01 3.42 1.20
N THR A 230 2.84 2.76 2.35
CA THR A 230 3.66 1.58 2.70
C THR A 230 2.91 0.31 3.10
N LEU A 231 1.70 0.43 3.61
CA LEU A 231 0.82 -0.70 3.89
C LEU A 231 0.13 -1.13 2.60
N THR A 232 0.38 -2.36 2.18
CA THR A 232 -0.21 -2.92 0.96
C THR A 232 -1.57 -3.53 1.21
N ALA A 233 -1.72 -4.24 2.33
CA ALA A 233 -3.00 -4.81 2.74
C ALA A 233 -3.03 -5.04 4.25
N TYR A 234 -4.21 -4.90 4.85
CA TYR A 234 -4.46 -5.20 6.26
C TYR A 234 -5.85 -5.81 6.44
N TYR A 235 -5.89 -7.02 7.00
CA TYR A 235 -7.12 -7.74 7.31
C TYR A 235 -7.15 -8.09 8.81
N PRO A 236 -7.99 -7.40 9.60
CA PRO A 236 -8.12 -7.66 11.03
C PRO A 236 -9.11 -8.79 11.35
N PHE A 237 -9.86 -9.29 10.36
CA PHE A 237 -10.79 -10.42 10.53
C PHE A 237 -11.91 -10.25 11.57
N GLU A 238 -12.32 -9.00 11.82
CA GLU A 238 -13.31 -8.63 12.85
C GLU A 238 -14.78 -8.89 12.48
N THR A 239 -15.09 -9.24 11.23
CA THR A 239 -16.47 -9.39 10.77
C THR A 239 -16.69 -10.66 9.98
N THR A 240 -17.95 -11.08 9.92
CA THR A 240 -18.39 -12.26 9.17
C THR A 240 -18.89 -11.85 7.79
N ASN A 241 -18.53 -12.63 6.76
CA ASN A 241 -18.93 -12.46 5.35
C ASN A 241 -18.32 -11.27 4.58
N THR A 242 -17.66 -10.32 5.24
CA THR A 242 -16.95 -9.22 4.57
C THR A 242 -15.51 -9.14 5.05
N PHE A 243 -14.55 -9.39 4.15
CA PHE A 243 -13.13 -9.34 4.47
C PHE A 243 -12.50 -8.12 3.80
N TYR A 244 -12.87 -6.94 4.31
CA TYR A 244 -12.36 -5.69 3.79
C TYR A 244 -10.87 -5.54 4.07
N ASP A 245 -10.15 -5.06 3.07
CA ASP A 245 -8.80 -4.52 3.27
C ASP A 245 -8.91 -3.14 3.91
N TYR A 246 -8.31 -2.97 5.08
CA TYR A 246 -8.32 -1.71 5.83
C TYR A 246 -7.23 -0.74 5.34
N SER A 247 -6.35 -1.15 4.43
CA SER A 247 -5.39 -0.29 3.75
C SER A 247 -6.07 0.62 2.71
N VAL A 248 -5.34 1.60 2.21
CA VAL A 248 -5.78 2.48 1.11
C VAL A 248 -6.01 1.71 -0.19
N ASN A 249 -5.39 0.54 -0.39
CA ASN A 249 -5.43 -0.15 -1.68
C ASN A 249 -6.70 -0.97 -1.92
N LEU A 250 -7.52 -1.20 -0.89
CA LEU A 250 -8.83 -1.83 -0.97
C LEU A 250 -8.84 -3.21 -1.64
N TYR A 251 -7.79 -4.01 -1.44
CA TYR A 251 -7.72 -5.38 -1.94
C TYR A 251 -8.60 -6.33 -1.13
N ASN A 252 -9.92 -6.15 -1.17
CA ASN A 252 -10.85 -6.96 -0.40
C ASN A 252 -10.67 -8.46 -0.69
N GLY A 253 -10.69 -9.27 0.35
CA GLY A 253 -10.50 -10.70 0.27
C GLY A 253 -11.79 -11.49 0.36
N MET A 254 -11.66 -12.80 0.19
CA MET A 254 -12.73 -13.78 0.33
C MET A 254 -12.24 -14.90 1.24
N ALA A 255 -13.16 -15.52 1.99
CA ALA A 255 -12.85 -16.73 2.75
C ALA A 255 -13.84 -17.84 2.38
N TYR A 256 -13.38 -19.09 2.47
CA TYR A 256 -14.18 -20.27 2.20
C TYR A 256 -13.95 -21.31 3.29
N GLY A 257 -15.01 -22.04 3.67
CA GLY A 257 -14.91 -23.11 4.67
C GLY A 257 -14.49 -22.64 6.07
N THR A 258 -14.47 -21.33 6.31
CA THR A 258 -14.16 -20.72 7.60
C THR A 258 -15.46 -20.41 8.32
N ASN A 259 -15.64 -20.96 9.52
CA ASN A 259 -16.73 -20.54 10.40
C ASN A 259 -16.22 -19.39 11.26
N THR A 260 -16.94 -18.28 11.26
CA THR A 260 -16.44 -17.04 11.84
C THR A 260 -16.51 -16.97 13.36
N ILE A 261 -15.44 -16.35 13.89
CA ILE A 261 -15.24 -15.75 15.21
C ILE A 261 -15.01 -16.70 16.39
N SER A 262 -13.74 -17.08 16.58
CA SER A 262 -13.20 -17.38 17.91
C SER A 262 -12.54 -16.11 18.49
N PRO A 263 -12.28 -16.04 19.82
CA PRO A 263 -11.44 -14.99 20.39
C PRO A 263 -10.12 -14.88 19.62
N GLY A 264 -9.87 -13.71 19.04
CA GLY A 264 -8.64 -13.38 18.31
C GLY A 264 -7.46 -13.13 19.24
N ALA A 265 -6.30 -12.86 18.65
CA ALA A 265 -5.23 -12.18 19.38
C ALA A 265 -5.72 -10.78 19.77
N PHE A 266 -6.49 -10.16 18.86
CA PHE A 266 -7.23 -8.92 19.05
C PHE A 266 -8.66 -9.18 18.59
N GLY A 267 -9.66 -8.76 19.36
CA GLY A 267 -11.06 -8.94 19.00
C GLY A 267 -11.39 -10.38 18.58
N TYR A 268 -11.49 -10.58 17.27
CA TYR A 268 -11.93 -11.80 16.62
C TYR A 268 -10.98 -12.28 15.52
N ALA A 269 -10.97 -13.60 15.28
CA ALA A 269 -10.11 -14.20 14.27
C ALA A 269 -10.86 -15.12 13.29
N LEU A 270 -10.20 -15.42 12.16
CA LEU A 270 -10.62 -16.49 11.26
C LEU A 270 -10.12 -17.84 11.76
N ASN A 271 -11.03 -18.81 11.90
CA ASN A 271 -10.72 -20.19 12.26
C ASN A 271 -10.80 -21.12 11.04
N PHE A 272 -9.77 -21.94 10.87
CA PHE A 272 -9.55 -22.86 9.77
C PHE A 272 -9.57 -24.30 10.32
N SER A 273 -10.71 -24.97 10.18
CA SER A 273 -10.97 -26.29 10.77
C SER A 273 -11.20 -27.40 9.74
N SER A 274 -11.16 -27.07 8.44
CA SER A 274 -11.35 -28.04 7.36
C SER A 274 -10.15 -28.07 6.42
N THR A 275 -9.94 -29.18 5.73
CA THR A 275 -8.87 -29.30 4.72
C THR A 275 -9.08 -28.39 3.51
N THR A 276 -10.27 -27.79 3.39
CA THR A 276 -10.66 -26.90 2.30
C THR A 276 -10.74 -25.44 2.73
N SER A 277 -10.54 -25.10 4.01
CA SER A 277 -10.70 -23.73 4.47
C SER A 277 -9.53 -22.86 4.07
N TYR A 278 -9.80 -21.62 3.66
CA TYR A 278 -8.78 -20.63 3.33
C TYR A 278 -9.36 -19.21 3.35
N PHE A 279 -8.46 -18.23 3.43
CA PHE A 279 -8.73 -16.84 3.05
C PHE A 279 -7.86 -16.50 1.84
N GLN A 280 -8.33 -15.69 0.90
CA GLN A 280 -7.56 -15.30 -0.28
C GLN A 280 -7.81 -13.84 -0.69
N ALA A 281 -6.75 -13.15 -1.09
CA ALA A 281 -6.79 -11.84 -1.72
C ALA A 281 -5.68 -11.69 -2.78
N GLN A 282 -5.92 -10.91 -3.82
CA GLN A 282 -4.95 -10.63 -4.89
C GLN A 282 -4.15 -9.35 -4.60
N CYS A 283 -3.47 -9.30 -3.45
CA CYS A 283 -2.86 -8.08 -2.93
C CYS A 283 -1.32 -8.06 -2.97
N PHE A 284 -0.66 -9.14 -3.41
CA PHE A 284 0.80 -9.16 -3.47
C PHE A 284 1.30 -8.54 -4.78
N THR A 285 1.56 -7.23 -4.75
CA THR A 285 2.13 -6.50 -5.89
C THR A 285 3.54 -6.04 -5.57
N MET A 286 4.45 -6.12 -6.54
CA MET A 286 5.79 -5.53 -6.44
C MET A 286 5.94 -4.43 -7.51
N THR A 287 5.11 -3.40 -7.41
CA THR A 287 5.09 -2.28 -8.35
C THR A 287 6.26 -1.31 -8.18
N LYS A 288 7.08 -1.46 -7.14
CA LYS A 288 8.31 -0.67 -6.91
C LYS A 288 9.55 -1.14 -7.71
N GLY A 289 9.40 -2.12 -8.60
CA GLY A 289 10.47 -2.67 -9.44
C GLY A 289 11.02 -4.00 -8.91
N SER A 290 11.86 -4.65 -9.72
CA SER A 290 12.51 -5.91 -9.34
C SER A 290 13.36 -5.71 -8.09
N ASN A 291 13.37 -6.70 -7.20
CA ASN A 291 14.21 -6.68 -6.00
C ASN A 291 13.81 -5.61 -4.96
N SER A 292 12.52 -5.50 -4.61
CA SER A 292 12.01 -4.56 -3.60
C SER A 292 11.77 -5.23 -2.24
N SER A 293 12.04 -4.53 -1.15
CA SER A 293 11.76 -5.01 0.22
C SER A 293 10.27 -5.16 0.49
N TYR A 294 9.90 -6.13 1.33
CA TYR A 294 8.53 -6.34 1.79
C TYR A 294 8.52 -7.09 3.12
N SER A 295 7.40 -7.03 3.84
CA SER A 295 7.24 -7.72 5.11
C SER A 295 5.82 -8.25 5.29
N PHE A 296 5.70 -9.40 5.96
CA PHE A 296 4.44 -9.94 6.46
C PHE A 296 4.39 -9.84 7.99
N SER A 297 3.21 -9.61 8.54
CA SER A 297 2.91 -9.76 9.97
C SER A 297 1.58 -10.46 10.13
N ILE A 298 1.51 -11.44 11.04
CA ILE A 298 0.29 -12.20 11.31
C ILE A 298 0.33 -12.78 12.72
N TRP A 299 -0.83 -12.91 13.35
CA TRP A 299 -1.00 -13.71 14.56
C TRP A 299 -1.46 -15.12 14.20
N VAL A 300 -0.80 -16.13 14.77
CA VAL A 300 -1.02 -17.55 14.45
C VAL A 300 -1.36 -18.31 15.72
N ASN A 301 -2.40 -19.13 15.67
CA ASN A 301 -2.80 -20.03 16.75
C ASN A 301 -3.08 -21.44 16.20
N PRO A 302 -2.06 -22.31 16.12
CA PRO A 302 -2.21 -23.68 15.63
C PRO A 302 -3.05 -24.53 16.60
N SER A 303 -3.91 -25.40 16.07
CA SER A 303 -4.68 -26.35 16.91
C SER A 303 -4.01 -27.72 17.02
N ILE A 304 -2.97 -27.99 16.22
CA ILE A 304 -2.20 -29.23 16.18
C ILE A 304 -0.70 -28.91 16.20
N SER A 305 0.11 -29.81 16.76
CA SER A 305 1.55 -29.59 17.00
C SER A 305 2.47 -30.11 15.88
N GLY A 306 1.92 -30.51 14.72
CA GLY A 306 2.66 -31.12 13.63
C GLY A 306 1.75 -31.53 12.48
N GLY A 307 2.32 -32.17 11.45
CA GLY A 307 1.60 -32.58 10.24
C GLY A 307 1.60 -31.54 9.11
N GLY A 308 2.29 -30.41 9.28
CA GLY A 308 2.41 -29.38 8.25
C GLY A 308 1.32 -28.31 8.29
N GLY A 309 1.15 -27.64 7.15
CA GLY A 309 0.16 -26.59 6.92
C GLY A 309 0.80 -25.29 6.47
N SER A 310 0.28 -24.72 5.39
CA SER A 310 0.66 -23.40 4.88
C SER A 310 -0.08 -22.33 5.65
N VAL A 311 0.64 -21.39 6.25
CA VAL A 311 0.04 -20.21 6.90
C VAL A 311 -0.14 -19.10 5.88
N ILE A 312 0.89 -18.85 5.06
CA ILE A 312 0.86 -17.91 3.95
C ILE A 312 1.37 -18.64 2.72
N HIS A 313 0.56 -18.64 1.68
CA HIS A 313 0.85 -19.18 0.37
C HIS A 313 0.77 -18.06 -0.68
N LEU A 314 1.74 -18.01 -1.60
CA LEU A 314 1.76 -17.06 -2.72
C LEU A 314 1.68 -17.80 -4.04
N SER A 315 0.87 -17.28 -4.97
CA SER A 315 0.73 -17.85 -6.31
C SER A 315 0.28 -16.83 -7.35
N THR A 316 0.71 -17.00 -8.60
CA THR A 316 0.23 -16.17 -9.73
C THR A 316 -1.16 -16.55 -10.22
N SER A 317 -1.66 -17.72 -9.81
CA SER A 317 -2.95 -18.24 -10.25
C SER A 317 -3.88 -18.41 -9.07
N GLN A 318 -5.15 -18.03 -9.26
CA GLN A 318 -6.16 -18.08 -8.20
C GLN A 318 -6.25 -19.46 -7.54
N ASN A 319 -6.02 -20.54 -8.29
CA ASN A 319 -6.06 -21.92 -7.81
C ASN A 319 -4.80 -22.39 -7.05
N GLY A 320 -3.93 -21.49 -6.61
CA GLY A 320 -2.68 -21.83 -5.92
C GLY A 320 -1.49 -22.12 -6.84
N ASN A 321 -1.69 -22.32 -8.15
CA ASN A 321 -0.62 -22.75 -9.06
C ASN A 321 0.17 -21.59 -9.70
N GLY A 322 1.03 -21.93 -10.66
CA GLY A 322 1.84 -21.01 -11.44
C GLY A 322 3.20 -20.79 -10.78
N ASN A 323 3.68 -19.55 -10.71
CA ASN A 323 4.83 -19.23 -9.87
C ASN A 323 4.33 -19.13 -8.42
N CYS A 324 4.57 -20.17 -7.64
CA CYS A 324 4.09 -20.28 -6.28
C CYS A 324 5.15 -20.80 -5.31
N TYR A 325 4.98 -20.44 -4.04
CA TYR A 325 5.74 -20.91 -2.88
C TYR A 325 4.98 -20.53 -1.60
N ASP A 326 5.35 -21.11 -0.45
CA ASP A 326 4.75 -20.76 0.84
C ASP A 326 5.68 -19.86 1.66
N PRO A 327 5.46 -18.53 1.71
CA PRO A 327 6.25 -17.64 2.57
C PRO A 327 6.31 -18.08 4.03
N LEU A 328 5.26 -18.72 4.53
CA LEU A 328 5.18 -19.19 5.90
C LEU A 328 4.45 -20.54 5.97
N VAL A 329 5.13 -21.58 6.43
CA VAL A 329 4.65 -22.96 6.38
C VAL A 329 5.28 -23.79 7.49
N PHE A 330 4.60 -24.85 7.93
CA PHE A 330 5.13 -25.77 8.95
C PHE A 330 5.88 -26.97 8.36
N THR A 331 6.86 -27.46 9.11
CA THR A 331 7.44 -28.79 8.92
C THR A 331 6.48 -29.87 9.41
N VAL A 332 6.81 -31.15 9.15
CA VAL A 332 6.07 -32.28 9.70
C VAL A 332 6.10 -32.32 11.25
N THR A 333 7.15 -31.80 11.86
CA THR A 333 7.40 -31.74 13.31
C THR A 333 6.88 -30.46 13.97
N GLY A 334 6.30 -29.53 13.19
CA GLY A 334 5.65 -28.32 13.71
C GLY A 334 6.56 -27.10 13.85
N GLU A 335 7.83 -27.17 13.44
CA GLU A 335 8.64 -25.96 13.29
C GLU A 335 8.09 -25.07 12.18
N LEU A 336 8.16 -23.77 12.41
CA LEU A 336 7.84 -22.77 11.42
C LEU A 336 8.99 -22.64 10.40
N VAL A 337 8.66 -22.47 9.12
CA VAL A 337 9.62 -22.19 8.06
C VAL A 337 9.19 -20.92 7.32
N ALA A 338 10.04 -19.91 7.36
CA ALA A 338 9.87 -18.71 6.55
C ALA A 338 10.60 -18.90 5.21
N GLN A 339 9.97 -18.55 4.10
CA GLN A 339 10.55 -18.67 2.77
C GLN A 339 10.44 -17.37 1.95
N THR A 340 11.35 -17.21 1.00
CA THR A 340 11.28 -16.17 -0.04
C THR A 340 11.82 -16.67 -1.36
N MET A 341 11.12 -16.38 -2.45
CA MET A 341 11.55 -16.76 -3.79
C MET A 341 12.60 -15.77 -4.31
N GLN A 342 13.68 -16.30 -4.86
CA GLN A 342 14.69 -15.49 -5.53
C GLN A 342 14.44 -15.29 -7.01
N SER A 343 15.09 -14.30 -7.61
CA SER A 343 15.22 -14.23 -9.07
C SER A 343 15.97 -15.47 -9.61
N GLY A 344 15.21 -16.49 -10.03
CA GLY A 344 15.73 -17.80 -10.45
C GLY A 344 14.85 -18.96 -9.98
N PRO A 345 15.37 -20.21 -10.00
CA PRO A 345 14.64 -21.37 -9.49
C PRO A 345 14.72 -21.54 -7.97
N SER A 346 15.57 -20.75 -7.28
CA SER A 346 15.90 -20.95 -5.87
C SER A 346 14.92 -20.27 -4.91
N VAL A 347 14.66 -20.93 -3.79
CA VAL A 347 13.91 -20.40 -2.64
C VAL A 347 14.81 -20.45 -1.42
N TYR A 348 14.93 -19.33 -0.72
CA TYR A 348 15.60 -19.32 0.59
C TYR A 348 14.60 -19.67 1.67
N SER A 349 15.06 -20.42 2.68
CA SER A 349 14.26 -20.85 3.80
C SER A 349 15.00 -20.65 5.12
N LEU A 350 14.29 -20.19 6.15
CA LEU A 350 14.79 -20.09 7.52
C LEU A 350 13.95 -20.99 8.42
N LEU A 351 14.63 -21.80 9.24
CA LEU A 351 13.98 -22.60 10.27
C LEU A 351 13.71 -21.73 11.50
N GLY A 352 12.45 -21.66 11.90
CA GLY A 352 11.97 -21.05 13.13
C GLY A 352 11.69 -22.08 14.22
N PRO A 353 11.04 -21.65 15.31
CA PRO A 353 10.70 -22.51 16.43
C PRO A 353 9.41 -23.31 16.15
N VAL A 354 9.14 -24.30 16.99
CA VAL A 354 7.80 -24.91 17.09
C VAL A 354 6.87 -23.92 17.79
N LEU A 355 5.70 -23.67 17.21
CA LEU A 355 4.69 -22.81 17.84
C LEU A 355 3.86 -23.60 18.86
N PRO A 356 3.56 -23.02 20.04
CA PRO A 356 2.65 -23.64 21.00
C PRO A 356 1.24 -23.74 20.42
N ILE A 357 0.60 -24.91 20.58
CA ILE A 357 -0.80 -25.09 20.16
C ILE A 357 -1.75 -24.30 21.07
N ASN A 358 -2.88 -23.89 20.52
CA ASN A 358 -3.96 -23.18 21.21
C ASN A 358 -3.47 -21.90 21.92
N THR A 359 -2.38 -21.30 21.42
CA THR A 359 -1.75 -20.10 21.97
C THR A 359 -1.43 -19.12 20.84
N TRP A 360 -1.93 -17.90 20.95
CA TRP A 360 -1.62 -16.84 20.01
C TRP A 360 -0.12 -16.50 20.03
N THR A 361 0.50 -16.58 18.85
CA THR A 361 1.90 -16.23 18.63
C THR A 361 1.99 -15.24 17.49
N HIS A 362 2.60 -14.08 17.73
CA HIS A 362 2.88 -13.12 16.66
C HIS A 362 4.06 -13.60 15.82
N VAL A 363 3.90 -13.55 14.50
CA VAL A 363 4.95 -13.92 13.53
C VAL A 363 5.11 -12.80 12.52
N ALA A 364 6.34 -12.40 12.26
CA ALA A 364 6.66 -11.50 11.17
C ALA A 364 7.83 -12.00 10.33
N ILE A 365 7.73 -11.83 9.01
CA ILE A 365 8.82 -12.08 8.06
C ILE A 365 9.20 -10.74 7.45
N VAL A 366 10.47 -10.37 7.56
CA VAL A 366 11.01 -9.12 7.04
C VAL A 366 12.07 -9.44 6.00
N ILE A 367 11.89 -8.96 4.76
CA ILE A 367 12.75 -9.27 3.62
C ILE A 367 13.22 -7.97 2.98
N SER A 368 14.53 -7.82 2.79
CA SER A 368 15.09 -6.75 1.97
C SER A 368 16.31 -7.18 1.18
N PRO A 369 16.58 -6.52 0.03
CA PRO A 369 17.78 -6.76 -0.73
C PRO A 369 19.06 -6.42 0.03
N ALA A 370 19.01 -5.49 0.98
CA ALA A 370 20.18 -5.08 1.73
C ALA A 370 20.47 -5.99 2.94
N ASN A 371 19.42 -6.43 3.64
CA ASN A 371 19.53 -7.09 4.94
C ASN A 371 19.06 -8.56 4.94
N GLY A 372 18.66 -9.08 3.78
CA GLY A 372 18.20 -10.46 3.62
C GLY A 372 16.85 -10.73 4.27
N MET A 373 16.59 -12.00 4.59
CA MET A 373 15.35 -12.44 5.24
C MET A 373 15.56 -12.63 6.74
N ARG A 374 14.61 -12.15 7.53
CA ARG A 374 14.54 -12.32 9.00
C ARG A 374 13.15 -12.78 9.40
N LEU A 375 13.12 -13.75 10.30
CA LEU A 375 11.91 -14.26 10.95
C LEU A 375 11.88 -13.77 12.39
N TYR A 376 10.78 -13.16 12.79
CA TYR A 376 10.50 -12.71 14.14
C TYR A 376 9.32 -13.49 14.72
N VAL A 377 9.41 -13.81 16.00
CA VAL A 377 8.37 -14.49 16.78
C VAL A 377 8.17 -13.73 18.09
N ASN A 378 6.93 -13.33 18.38
CA ASN A 378 6.57 -12.50 19.54
C ASN A 378 7.45 -11.24 19.68
N GLY A 379 7.67 -10.55 18.56
CA GLY A 379 8.47 -9.33 18.52
C GLY A 379 10.00 -9.55 18.59
N GLN A 380 10.47 -10.78 18.78
CA GLN A 380 11.89 -11.10 18.92
C GLN A 380 12.46 -11.76 17.66
N LEU A 381 13.70 -11.44 17.30
CA LEU A 381 14.37 -12.06 16.16
C LEU A 381 14.64 -13.54 16.44
N SER A 382 14.08 -14.42 15.61
CA SER A 382 14.17 -15.87 15.78
C SER A 382 15.15 -16.51 14.82
N ALA A 383 15.20 -16.07 13.56
CA ALA A 383 16.12 -16.60 12.55
C ALA A 383 16.44 -15.54 11.48
N LEU A 384 17.59 -15.66 10.83
CA LEU A 384 18.03 -14.77 9.76
C LEU A 384 18.97 -15.49 8.77
N THR A 385 19.03 -15.02 7.53
CA THR A 385 19.93 -15.56 6.51
C THR A 385 21.39 -15.31 6.85
N SER A 386 22.22 -16.35 6.89
CA SER A 386 23.65 -16.24 7.19
C SER A 386 24.42 -15.67 5.99
N GLY A 387 25.17 -14.58 6.20
CA GLY A 387 26.07 -13.98 5.23
C GLY A 387 25.74 -12.52 4.89
N ALA A 388 26.78 -11.72 4.61
CA ALA A 388 26.67 -10.30 4.26
C ALA A 388 26.15 -10.03 2.83
N GLY A 389 25.54 -11.02 2.19
CA GLY A 389 24.99 -10.93 0.85
C GLY A 389 23.48 -10.89 0.93
N GLY A 390 22.89 -9.78 0.50
CA GLY A 390 21.46 -9.60 0.36
C GLY A 390 20.71 -10.74 -0.35
N VAL A 391 19.39 -10.75 -0.21
CA VAL A 391 18.53 -11.66 -0.99
C VAL A 391 18.07 -10.94 -2.25
N ASN A 392 18.33 -11.51 -3.43
CA ASN A 392 17.65 -11.08 -4.65
C ASN A 392 16.21 -11.56 -4.61
N ILE A 393 15.25 -10.63 -4.61
CA ILE A 393 13.82 -10.91 -4.47
C ILE A 393 13.17 -11.03 -5.84
N PHE A 394 12.45 -12.12 -6.07
CA PHE A 394 11.64 -12.31 -7.27
C PHE A 394 10.50 -11.29 -7.32
N ALA A 395 10.28 -10.66 -8.48
CA ALA A 395 9.18 -9.73 -8.68
C ALA A 395 8.12 -10.33 -9.60
N TYR A 396 6.86 -10.25 -9.16
CA TYR A 396 5.71 -10.57 -9.99
C TYR A 396 5.39 -9.41 -10.93
N THR A 397 5.00 -9.72 -12.16
CA THR A 397 4.62 -8.73 -13.17
C THR A 397 3.19 -8.24 -13.01
N ASN A 398 2.34 -9.04 -12.38
CA ASN A 398 0.94 -8.76 -12.05
C ASN A 398 0.70 -9.06 -10.56
N PRO A 399 -0.35 -8.49 -9.94
CA PRO A 399 -0.74 -8.84 -8.59
C PRO A 399 -0.89 -10.37 -8.41
N ALA A 400 -0.13 -10.94 -7.47
CA ALA A 400 -0.22 -12.35 -7.09
C ALA A 400 -1.23 -12.53 -5.95
N TYR A 401 -1.77 -13.76 -5.85
CA TYR A 401 -2.69 -14.16 -4.80
C TYR A 401 -1.92 -14.52 -3.53
N ILE A 402 -2.35 -13.96 -2.41
CA ILE A 402 -2.05 -14.46 -1.07
C ILE A 402 -3.22 -15.36 -0.66
N THR A 403 -2.91 -16.60 -0.33
CA THR A 403 -3.84 -17.54 0.28
C THR A 403 -3.34 -17.81 1.71
N LEU A 404 -4.21 -17.62 2.69
CA LEU A 404 -3.93 -17.94 4.08
C LEU A 404 -4.55 -19.28 4.44
N ALA A 405 -3.85 -20.01 5.30
CA ALA A 405 -4.24 -21.30 5.86
C ALA A 405 -4.41 -22.47 4.86
N ASN A 406 -4.01 -22.30 3.60
CA ASN A 406 -4.03 -23.35 2.59
C ASN A 406 -3.11 -23.02 1.42
N GLU A 407 -2.76 -24.03 0.62
CA GLU A 407 -1.98 -23.88 -0.62
C GLU A 407 -2.85 -23.90 -1.88
N SER A 408 -4.10 -24.38 -1.79
CA SER A 408 -5.03 -24.39 -2.92
C SER A 408 -6.47 -24.11 -2.46
N PRO A 409 -7.15 -23.11 -3.04
CA PRO A 409 -8.55 -22.83 -2.74
C PRO A 409 -9.54 -23.85 -3.34
N LEU A 410 -9.07 -24.86 -4.08
CA LEU A 410 -9.91 -25.94 -4.64
C LEU A 410 -9.98 -27.18 -3.71
N GLY A 411 -9.57 -27.04 -2.44
CA GLY A 411 -9.50 -28.15 -1.50
C GLY A 411 -8.28 -29.06 -1.71
N PRO A 412 -8.17 -30.19 -0.98
CA PRO A 412 -6.96 -31.04 -0.91
C PRO A 412 -6.65 -31.83 -2.21
N SER A 413 -7.09 -31.35 -3.37
CA SER A 413 -6.92 -32.01 -4.66
C SER A 413 -5.50 -31.82 -5.21
N GLY A 414 -4.57 -32.60 -4.66
CA GLY A 414 -3.22 -32.81 -5.19
C GLY A 414 -2.26 -31.67 -4.87
N SER A 415 -1.09 -32.00 -4.31
CA SER A 415 -0.03 -31.02 -4.03
C SER A 415 0.12 -30.03 -5.17
N VAL A 416 0.02 -28.75 -4.83
CA VAL A 416 0.40 -27.69 -5.75
C VAL A 416 1.91 -27.83 -5.94
N GLY A 417 2.35 -27.96 -7.19
CA GLY A 417 3.77 -28.10 -7.53
C GLY A 417 4.53 -26.79 -7.36
N CYS A 418 4.69 -26.31 -6.12
CA CYS A 418 5.36 -25.05 -5.81
C CYS A 418 6.86 -25.21 -5.59
N LYS A 419 7.57 -24.09 -5.70
CA LYS A 419 9.00 -24.04 -5.39
C LYS A 419 9.18 -24.02 -3.88
N ASN A 420 10.10 -24.86 -3.39
CA ASN A 420 10.41 -24.97 -1.97
C ASN A 420 11.90 -24.76 -1.72
N GLY A 421 12.23 -24.26 -0.52
CA GLY A 421 13.61 -24.13 -0.06
C GLY A 421 14.22 -25.48 0.31
N SER A 422 15.47 -25.45 0.80
CA SER A 422 16.19 -26.67 1.21
C SER A 422 15.70 -27.28 2.51
N ILE A 423 14.95 -26.54 3.33
CA ILE A 423 14.34 -27.06 4.55
C ILE A 423 13.07 -27.84 4.17
N PRO A 424 12.94 -29.12 4.56
CA PRO A 424 11.74 -29.90 4.29
C PRO A 424 10.50 -29.30 4.97
N ILE A 425 9.47 -29.02 4.19
CA ILE A 425 8.18 -28.48 4.63
C ILE A 425 7.05 -29.41 4.23
N VAL A 426 5.89 -29.25 4.85
CA VAL A 426 4.67 -29.95 4.47
C VAL A 426 3.59 -28.91 4.17
N PRO A 427 3.52 -28.41 2.92
CA PRO A 427 2.46 -27.53 2.47
C PRO A 427 1.07 -28.18 2.60
N GLY A 428 0.03 -27.37 2.69
CA GLY A 428 -1.34 -27.86 2.77
C GLY A 428 -2.25 -27.04 3.68
N ALA A 429 -3.38 -27.63 4.06
CA ALA A 429 -4.31 -26.99 4.97
C ALA A 429 -3.70 -26.80 6.36
N PHE A 430 -3.73 -25.57 6.85
CA PHE A 430 -3.43 -25.23 8.24
C PHE A 430 -4.66 -25.46 9.11
N ALA A 431 -4.45 -26.07 10.27
CA ALA A 431 -5.49 -26.27 11.28
C ALA A 431 -5.26 -25.32 12.47
N GLY A 432 -6.14 -24.34 12.65
CA GLY A 432 -5.99 -23.32 13.69
C GLY A 432 -6.67 -22.01 13.33
N ALA A 433 -6.30 -20.93 14.02
CA ALA A 433 -6.83 -19.60 13.76
C ALA A 433 -5.72 -18.63 13.34
N LEU A 434 -6.05 -17.66 12.49
CA LEU A 434 -5.19 -16.57 12.05
C LEU A 434 -5.87 -15.23 12.27
N ASP A 435 -5.06 -14.24 12.63
CA ASP A 435 -5.54 -12.91 13.00
C ASP A 435 -4.60 -11.79 12.51
N GLU A 436 -5.12 -10.58 12.32
CA GLU A 436 -4.33 -9.34 12.13
C GLU A 436 -3.28 -9.40 10.99
N PHE A 437 -3.63 -10.00 9.85
CA PHE A 437 -2.71 -10.14 8.71
C PHE A 437 -2.40 -8.78 8.07
N ARG A 438 -1.11 -8.46 7.95
CA ARG A 438 -0.61 -7.25 7.29
C ARG A 438 0.49 -7.57 6.29
N LEU A 439 0.43 -6.91 5.14
CA LEU A 439 1.47 -6.89 4.11
C LEU A 439 2.00 -5.46 3.95
N TYR A 440 3.31 -5.30 4.05
CA TYR A 440 4.00 -4.03 3.82
C TYR A 440 4.93 -4.13 2.61
N ASN A 441 4.99 -3.08 1.79
CA ASN A 441 5.88 -2.97 0.63
C ASN A 441 7.27 -2.42 0.98
N ARG A 442 7.71 -2.70 2.22
CA ARG A 442 8.98 -2.24 2.78
C ARG A 442 9.51 -3.21 3.82
N GLU A 443 10.76 -2.98 4.18
CA GLU A 443 11.38 -3.57 5.36
C GLU A 443 10.76 -2.95 6.62
N LEU A 444 10.22 -3.77 7.52
CA LEU A 444 9.90 -3.34 8.88
C LEU A 444 11.15 -3.32 9.75
N THR A 445 11.25 -2.32 10.62
CA THR A 445 12.29 -2.28 11.66
C THR A 445 11.97 -3.28 12.79
N SER A 446 12.97 -3.69 13.56
CA SER A 446 12.72 -4.53 14.75
C SER A 446 11.80 -3.84 15.77
N GLN A 447 11.83 -2.50 15.84
CA GLN A 447 10.96 -1.72 16.71
C GLN A 447 9.50 -1.79 16.27
N GLU A 448 9.26 -1.69 14.97
CA GLU A 448 7.95 -1.85 14.36
C GLU A 448 7.37 -3.25 14.57
N VAL A 449 8.21 -4.29 14.42
CA VAL A 449 7.81 -5.67 14.71
C VAL A 449 7.50 -5.89 16.19
N CYS A 450 8.26 -5.28 17.10
CA CYS A 450 7.97 -5.28 18.54
C CYS A 450 6.58 -4.70 18.83
N VAL A 451 6.24 -3.57 18.22
CA VAL A 451 4.93 -2.92 18.40
C VAL A 451 3.79 -3.83 17.91
N LEU A 452 3.91 -4.45 16.73
CA LEU A 452 2.88 -5.39 16.21
C LEU A 452 2.64 -6.59 17.12
N ALA A 453 3.67 -7.05 17.82
CA ALA A 453 3.57 -8.16 18.76
C ALA A 453 2.92 -7.79 20.11
N ASN A 454 2.70 -6.49 20.37
CA ASN A 454 2.22 -5.98 21.66
C ASN A 454 1.12 -4.91 21.46
N LEU A 455 0.34 -5.00 20.38
CA LEU A 455 -0.76 -4.07 20.10
C LEU A 455 -1.81 -4.04 21.23
#